data_AF-A0A0B7BZ35-F1
#
_entry.id   AF-A0A0B7BZ35-F1
#
_cell.length_a   1.000
_cell.length_b   1.000
_cell.length_c   1.000
_cell.angle_alpha   90.00
_cell.angle_beta   90.00
_cell.angle_gamma   90.00
#
_symmetry.space_group_name_H-M   'P 1'
#
loop_
_entity.id
_entity.type
_entity.pdbx_description
1 polymer ?
#
loop_
_entity_poly.entity_id
_entity_poly.type
_entity_poly.pdbx_seq_one_letter_code
_entity_poly.pdbx_strand_id
1 'polypeptide(L)'
;GEETDVAFLPTDRIFGRISVDPVQSLGSSFDLNVEKVFLCSGKDGYIPKYNPENQEFGCMAESPNLQYAFKILDKGAPFTVIDKFRDIPFK
;
A
#
# COMPACT_ATOMS: atom_id res chain seq x y z
N GLY A 1 23.98 17.58 -7.60
CA GLY A 1 22.71 18.09 -8.14
C GLY A 1 21.66 17.71 -7.13
N GLU A 2 21.37 18.65 -6.24
CA GLU A 2 20.45 18.49 -5.12
C GLU A 2 19.06 18.89 -5.62
N GLU A 3 18.43 17.97 -6.35
CA GLU A 3 17.01 18.05 -6.62
C GLU A 3 16.33 17.15 -5.60
N THR A 4 15.49 17.75 -4.77
CA THR A 4 14.83 17.14 -3.62
C THR A 4 14.20 15.80 -4.01
N ASP A 5 14.59 14.72 -3.32
CA ASP A 5 14.20 13.31 -3.55
C ASP A 5 12.74 13.03 -3.13
N VAL A 6 11.85 13.99 -3.37
CA VAL A 6 10.45 13.98 -2.98
C VAL A 6 9.65 13.42 -4.14
N ALA A 7 9.28 12.14 -4.05
CA ALA A 7 8.48 11.46 -5.06
C ALA A 7 7.03 12.01 -5.17
N PHE A 8 6.50 12.62 -4.09
CA PHE A 8 5.15 13.17 -4.02
C PHE A 8 5.11 14.42 -3.15
N LEU A 9 4.46 15.48 -3.62
CA LEU A 9 4.17 16.69 -2.86
C LEU A 9 2.93 16.50 -1.96
N PRO A 10 2.76 17.29 -0.90
CA PRO A 10 1.58 17.21 -0.03
C PRO A 10 0.22 17.39 -0.74
N THR A 11 0.21 18.01 -1.92
CA THR A 11 -0.99 18.22 -2.75
C THR A 11 -1.24 17.09 -3.73
N ASP A 12 -0.32 16.13 -3.85
CA ASP A 12 -0.41 15.08 -4.85
C ASP A 12 -1.44 14.04 -4.44
N ARG A 13 -2.23 13.60 -5.43
CA ARG A 13 -3.16 12.49 -5.28
C ARG A 13 -2.53 11.24 -5.89
N ILE A 14 -2.35 10.22 -5.06
CA ILE A 14 -1.83 8.92 -5.48
C ILE A 14 -3.02 8.04 -5.88
N PHE A 15 -2.97 7.51 -7.11
CA PHE A 15 -3.99 6.60 -7.63
C PHE A 15 -3.42 5.19 -7.76
N GLY A 16 -4.09 4.20 -7.16
CA GLY A 16 -3.83 2.78 -7.39
C GLY A 16 -4.79 2.22 -8.45
N ARG A 17 -4.38 1.15 -9.16
CA ARG A 17 -5.26 0.34 -10.01
C ARG A 17 -5.27 -1.07 -9.48
N ILE A 18 -6.46 -1.67 -9.38
CA ILE A 18 -6.62 -3.08 -9.05
C ILE A 18 -6.66 -3.84 -10.36
N SER A 19 -5.62 -4.62 -10.64
CA SER A 19 -5.59 -5.55 -11.78
C SER A 19 -6.12 -6.90 -11.32
N VAL A 20 -7.10 -7.44 -12.04
CA VAL A 20 -7.67 -8.77 -11.80
C VAL A 20 -7.35 -9.63 -13.01
N ASP A 21 -6.86 -10.85 -12.80
CA ASP A 21 -6.61 -11.78 -13.91
C ASP A 21 -7.96 -12.23 -14.53
N PRO A 22 -8.21 -11.96 -15.82
CA PRO A 22 -9.46 -12.33 -16.48
C PRO A 22 -9.62 -13.85 -16.67
N VAL A 23 -8.59 -14.68 -16.52
CA VAL A 23 -8.77 -16.15 -16.46
C VAL A 23 -9.52 -16.57 -15.19
N GLN A 24 -9.46 -15.74 -14.14
CA GLN A 24 -10.34 -15.83 -12.97
C GLN A 24 -11.66 -15.05 -13.18
N SER A 25 -12.08 -14.82 -14.43
CA SER A 25 -13.37 -14.22 -14.79
C SER A 25 -14.52 -15.05 -14.22
N LEU A 26 -14.92 -14.72 -13.00
CA LEU A 26 -16.02 -15.36 -12.30
C LEU A 26 -17.41 -14.82 -12.72
N GLY A 27 -17.49 -14.15 -13.88
CA GLY A 27 -18.73 -13.62 -14.45
C GLY A 27 -19.24 -12.35 -13.74
N SER A 28 -20.47 -11.93 -14.06
CA SER A 28 -21.14 -10.74 -13.51
C SER A 28 -21.61 -10.87 -12.05
N SER A 29 -21.28 -11.97 -11.39
CA SER A 29 -21.79 -12.31 -10.05
C SER A 29 -20.74 -12.15 -8.95
N PHE A 30 -19.63 -11.47 -9.23
CA PHE A 30 -18.55 -11.29 -8.26
C PHE A 30 -18.37 -9.82 -7.90
N ASP A 31 -18.48 -9.57 -6.60
CA ASP A 31 -18.16 -8.28 -5.98
C ASP A 31 -16.72 -8.29 -5.52
N LEU A 32 -15.94 -7.30 -5.97
CA LEU A 32 -14.61 -7.05 -5.43
C LEU A 32 -14.72 -6.13 -4.21
N ASN A 33 -14.36 -6.63 -3.03
CA ASN A 33 -14.32 -5.83 -1.82
C ASN A 33 -12.89 -5.61 -1.35
N VAL A 34 -12.50 -4.34 -1.19
CA VAL A 34 -11.23 -4.01 -0.55
C VAL A 34 -11.41 -4.13 0.96
N GLU A 35 -10.79 -5.14 1.57
CA GLU A 35 -10.88 -5.40 3.02
C GLU A 35 -9.82 -4.66 3.82
N LYS A 36 -8.60 -4.61 3.29
CA LYS A 36 -7.43 -4.02 3.96
C LYS A 36 -6.54 -3.32 2.94
N VAL A 37 -5.96 -2.18 3.33
CA VAL A 37 -4.99 -1.45 2.50
C VAL A 37 -3.79 -1.07 3.37
N PHE A 38 -2.60 -1.35 2.85
CA PHE A 38 -1.34 -0.99 3.47
C PHE A 38 -0.58 -0.04 2.55
N LEU A 39 -0.03 1.02 3.14
CA LEU A 39 0.85 1.98 2.49
C LEU A 39 2.23 1.85 3.12
N CYS A 40 3.27 1.63 2.33
CA CYS A 40 4.63 1.56 2.83
C CYS A 40 5.62 2.25 1.89
N SER A 41 6.78 2.61 2.45
CA SER A 41 7.94 3.06 1.69
C SER A 41 9.14 2.21 2.07
N GLY A 42 10.00 1.89 1.10
CA GLY A 42 11.30 1.30 1.39
C GLY A 42 12.30 2.34 1.88
N LYS A 43 13.44 1.86 2.35
CA LYS A 43 14.64 2.68 2.63
C LYS A 43 15.78 2.28 1.69
N ASP A 44 16.77 3.16 1.55
CA ASP A 44 18.02 2.86 0.83
C ASP A 44 17.81 2.36 -0.61
N GLY A 45 16.80 2.92 -1.31
CA GLY A 45 16.46 2.55 -2.69
C GLY A 45 15.67 1.24 -2.85
N TYR A 46 15.32 0.56 -1.75
CA TYR A 46 14.46 -0.62 -1.81
C TYR A 46 13.04 -0.26 -2.25
N ILE A 47 12.51 -1.00 -3.22
CA ILE A 47 11.11 -0.88 -3.68
C ILE A 47 10.36 -2.11 -3.18
N PRO A 48 9.37 -1.97 -2.27
CA PRO A 48 8.55 -3.08 -1.80
C PRO A 48 7.80 -3.72 -2.97
N LYS A 49 7.93 -5.04 -3.11
CA LYS A 49 7.25 -5.83 -4.15
C LYS A 49 6.38 -6.90 -3.51
N TYR A 50 5.28 -7.23 -4.18
CA TYR A 50 4.40 -8.33 -3.80
C TYR A 50 4.60 -9.49 -4.77
N ASN A 51 5.35 -10.49 -4.32
CA ASN A 51 5.53 -11.79 -4.94
C ASN A 51 5.71 -12.86 -3.84
N PRO A 52 4.60 -13.47 -3.36
CA PRO A 52 4.64 -14.49 -2.32
C PRO A 52 5.50 -15.72 -2.65
N GLU A 53 5.63 -16.09 -3.94
CA GLU A 53 6.46 -17.23 -4.36
C GLU A 53 7.95 -16.98 -4.07
N ASN A 54 8.36 -15.72 -4.15
CA ASN A 54 9.71 -15.27 -3.84
C ASN A 54 9.88 -14.75 -2.40
N GLN A 55 8.90 -14.99 -1.51
CA GLN A 55 8.88 -14.46 -0.14
C GLN A 55 8.89 -12.93 -0.08
N GLU A 56 8.40 -12.25 -1.11
CA GLU A 56 8.23 -10.80 -1.15
C GLU A 56 6.76 -10.46 -0.84
N PHE A 57 6.48 -9.90 0.33
CA PHE A 57 5.09 -9.65 0.77
C PHE A 57 4.70 -8.16 0.74
N GLY A 58 5.51 -7.32 0.09
CA GLY A 58 5.31 -5.87 0.04
C GLY A 58 5.13 -5.29 1.44
N CYS A 59 4.06 -4.53 1.63
CA CYS A 59 3.71 -3.90 2.89
C CYS A 59 2.95 -4.81 3.87
N MET A 60 2.61 -6.05 3.49
CA MET A 60 1.77 -6.94 4.30
C MET A 60 2.54 -7.66 5.42
N ALA A 61 3.88 -7.68 5.33
CA ALA A 61 4.74 -8.26 6.35
C ALA A 61 5.78 -7.23 6.81
N GLU A 62 6.21 -7.36 8.06
CA GLU A 62 7.34 -6.58 8.55
C GLU A 62 8.61 -6.96 7.78
N SER A 63 9.42 -5.96 7.45
CA SER A 63 10.69 -6.15 6.77
C SER A 63 11.67 -5.07 7.22
N PRO A 64 12.94 -5.42 7.47
CA PRO A 64 13.95 -4.44 7.86
C PRO A 64 14.24 -3.41 6.75
N ASN A 65 13.82 -3.69 5.51
CA ASN A 65 14.00 -2.80 4.37
C ASN A 65 12.84 -1.79 4.19
N LEU A 66 11.81 -1.86 5.03
CA LEU A 66 10.76 -0.85 5.07
C LEU A 66 11.19 0.31 5.96
N GLN A 67 10.98 1.52 5.46
CA GLN A 67 11.14 2.75 6.25
C GLN A 67 9.87 3.06 7.04
N TYR A 68 8.72 2.96 6.38
CA TYR A 68 7.40 3.22 6.96
C TYR A 68 6.41 2.17 6.46
N ALA A 69 5.49 1.76 7.32
CA ALA A 69 4.38 0.89 6.97
C ALA A 69 3.14 1.32 7.76
N PHE A 70 2.05 1.61 7.05
CA PHE A 70 0.80 2.07 7.60
C PHE A 70 -0.32 1.17 7.11
N LYS A 71 -1.15 0.69 8.03
CA LYS A 71 -2.43 0.09 7.66
C LYS A 71 -3.45 1.22 7.62
N ILE A 72 -3.90 1.61 6.42
CA ILE A 72 -4.78 2.77 6.21
C ILE A 72 -6.25 2.37 6.02
N LEU A 73 -6.51 1.07 5.81
CA LEU A 73 -7.85 0.48 5.82
C LEU A 73 -7.78 -0.90 6.46
N ASP A 74 -8.71 -1.20 7.37
CA ASP A 74 -8.98 -2.55 7.86
C ASP A 74 -10.45 -2.65 8.28
N LYS A 75 -11.29 -3.24 7.44
CA LYS A 75 -12.73 -3.38 7.72
C LYS A 75 -13.03 -4.33 8.89
N GLY A 76 -12.19 -5.34 9.09
CA GLY A 76 -12.37 -6.33 10.16
C GLY A 76 -11.89 -5.84 11.53
N ALA A 77 -10.95 -4.90 11.56
CA ALA A 77 -10.45 -4.28 12.78
C ALA A 77 -10.16 -2.78 12.59
N PRO A 78 -11.18 -1.91 12.46
CA PRO A 78 -10.99 -0.49 12.12
C PRO A 78 -10.10 0.29 13.12
N PHE A 79 -10.09 -0.12 14.39
CA PHE A 79 -9.27 0.47 15.45
C PHE A 79 -7.75 0.25 15.27
N THR A 80 -7.35 -0.59 14.32
CA THR A 80 -5.94 -0.87 14.02
C THR A 80 -5.39 -0.03 12.86
N VAL A 81 -6.20 0.86 12.30
CA VAL A 81 -5.84 1.76 11.21
C VAL A 81 -5.05 2.96 11.74
N ILE A 82 -4.06 3.39 10.98
CA ILE A 82 -3.37 4.67 11.18
C ILE A 82 -4.02 5.69 10.27
N ASP A 83 -4.60 6.74 10.85
CA ASP A 83 -5.37 7.77 10.14
C ASP A 83 -4.56 9.01 9.77
N LYS A 84 -3.39 9.21 10.42
CA LYS A 84 -2.46 10.31 10.16
C LYS A 84 -0.99 9.92 10.37
N PHE A 85 -0.11 10.64 9.68
CA PHE A 85 1.35 10.58 9.89
C PHE A 85 1.91 11.99 10.00
N ARG A 86 2.67 12.27 11.08
CA ARG A 86 3.20 13.62 11.39
C ARG A 86 2.13 14.72 11.33
N ASP A 87 0.97 14.42 11.92
CA ASP A 87 -0.22 15.29 11.95
C ASP A 87 -0.88 15.59 10.60
N ILE A 88 -0.45 14.91 9.52
CA ILE A 88 -1.09 14.97 8.21
C ILE A 88 -2.01 13.73 8.05
N PRO A 89 -3.32 13.91 7.84
CA PRO A 89 -4.25 12.79 7.65
C PRO A 89 -4.11 12.13 6.27
N PHE A 90 -4.43 10.85 6.16
CA PHE A 90 -4.43 10.09 4.88
C PHE A 90 -5.68 10.33 4.01
N LYS A 91 -6.48 11.36 4.27
CA LYS A 91 -7.78 11.60 3.63
C LYS A 91 -7.69 12.22 2.23
#